data_AF-A0A0Q0XV44-F1
#
_entry.id   AF-A0A0Q0XV44-F1
#
_cell.length_a   1.000
_cell.length_b   1.000
_cell.length_c   1.000
_cell.angle_alpha   90.00
_cell.angle_beta   90.00
_cell.angle_gamma   90.00
#
_symmetry.space_group_name_H-M   'P 1'
#
loop_
_entity.id
_entity.type
_entity.pdbx_description
1 polymer ?
#
loop_
_entity_poly.entity_id
_entity_poly.type
_entity_poly.pdbx_seq_one_letter_code
_entity_poly.pdbx_strand_id
1 'polypeptide(L)'
;MNPESSSNSNLQGQSSNEHRSYFIGLLLALVLTLIAFGLVWLKLVTGTQALAVLGALALVQVVVHLRFFLHIDLGKSHRDDLMLILFTSLILLLIVAGTIWILWDQHARMM
;
A
#
# COMPACT_ATOMS: atom_id res chain seq x y z
N MET A 1 -47.42 5.79 -14.28
CA MET A 1 -46.01 5.37 -14.26
C MET A 1 -45.20 6.48 -13.59
N ASN A 2 -44.77 6.28 -12.34
CA ASN A 2 -44.02 7.29 -11.58
C ASN A 2 -42.51 7.21 -11.91
N PRO A 3 -41.85 8.31 -12.30
CA PRO A 3 -40.41 8.33 -12.62
C PRO A 3 -39.49 8.21 -11.40
N GLU A 4 -40.02 8.24 -10.17
CA GLU A 4 -39.21 8.30 -8.93
C GLU A 4 -38.68 6.93 -8.43
N SER A 5 -39.21 5.81 -8.92
CA SER A 5 -38.73 4.48 -8.50
C SER A 5 -37.39 4.07 -9.12
N SER A 6 -37.01 4.70 -10.24
CA SER A 6 -35.78 4.34 -10.99
C SER A 6 -34.54 5.10 -10.52
N SER A 7 -34.70 6.20 -9.78
CA SER A 7 -33.59 6.98 -9.23
C SER A 7 -33.03 6.36 -7.94
N ASN A 8 -33.91 5.81 -7.10
CA ASN A 8 -33.53 5.25 -5.79
C ASN A 8 -32.78 3.91 -5.87
N SER A 9 -32.97 3.11 -6.92
CA SER A 9 -32.24 1.84 -7.12
C SER A 9 -30.79 2.05 -7.59
N ASN A 10 -30.48 3.18 -8.23
CA ASN A 10 -29.13 3.49 -8.71
C ASN A 10 -28.22 4.10 -7.62
N LEU A 11 -28.79 4.72 -6.59
CA LEU A 11 -28.06 5.27 -5.44
C LEU A 11 -27.62 4.17 -4.45
N GLN A 12 -28.43 3.12 -4.29
CA GLN A 12 -28.12 2.00 -3.40
C GLN A 12 -26.99 1.10 -3.96
N GLY A 13 -26.82 1.06 -5.30
CA GLY A 13 -25.80 0.25 -5.97
C GLY A 13 -24.39 0.85 -5.96
N GLN A 14 -24.25 2.18 -5.96
CA GLN A 14 -22.94 2.84 -6.00
C GLN A 14 -22.18 2.79 -4.66
N SER A 15 -22.87 2.97 -3.52
CA SER A 15 -22.23 2.91 -2.20
C SER A 15 -21.72 1.51 -1.82
N SER A 16 -22.29 0.45 -2.39
CA SER A 16 -21.84 -0.92 -2.12
C SER A 16 -20.45 -1.25 -2.72
N ASN A 17 -20.02 -0.52 -3.76
CA ASN A 17 -18.80 -0.82 -4.50
C ASN A 17 -17.54 -0.19 -3.86
N GLU A 18 -17.63 1.02 -3.30
CA GLU A 18 -16.50 1.67 -2.61
C GLU A 18 -16.09 0.91 -1.35
N HIS A 19 -17.06 0.46 -0.54
CA HIS A 19 -16.78 -0.29 0.68
C HIS A 19 -16.08 -1.63 0.38
N ARG A 20 -16.43 -2.29 -0.72
CA ARG A 20 -15.81 -3.56 -1.14
C ARG A 20 -14.31 -3.40 -1.45
N SER A 21 -13.90 -2.28 -2.04
CA SER A 21 -12.49 -2.02 -2.36
C SER A 21 -11.62 -1.90 -1.11
N TYR A 22 -12.11 -1.16 -0.09
CA TYR A 22 -11.44 -1.05 1.21
C TYR A 22 -11.32 -2.40 1.93
N PHE A 23 -12.39 -3.21 1.92
CA PHE A 23 -12.36 -4.54 2.55
C PHE A 23 -11.42 -5.51 1.82
N ILE A 24 -11.36 -5.48 0.48
CA ILE A 24 -10.38 -6.28 -0.28
C ILE A 24 -8.95 -5.85 0.07
N GLY A 25 -8.68 -4.56 0.15
CA GLY A 25 -7.35 -4.03 0.49
C GLY A 25 -6.91 -4.39 1.90
N LEU A 26 -7.83 -4.29 2.85
CA LEU A 26 -7.60 -4.70 4.23
C LEU A 26 -7.31 -6.20 4.33
N LEU A 27 -8.07 -7.04 3.61
CA LEU A 27 -7.82 -8.48 3.57
C LEU A 27 -6.46 -8.81 2.95
N LEU A 28 -6.09 -8.14 1.85
CA LEU A 28 -4.81 -8.36 1.17
C LEU A 28 -3.62 -7.97 2.07
N ALA A 29 -3.71 -6.83 2.75
CA ALA A 29 -2.70 -6.37 3.71
C ALA A 29 -2.60 -7.30 4.92
N LEU A 30 -3.74 -7.80 5.43
CA LEU A 30 -3.79 -8.77 6.52
C LEU A 30 -3.10 -10.08 6.13
N VAL A 31 -3.42 -10.62 4.95
CA VAL A 31 -2.82 -11.85 4.43
C VAL A 31 -1.31 -11.67 4.25
N LEU A 32 -0.86 -10.55 3.67
CA LEU A 32 0.57 -10.30 3.49
C LEU A 32 1.32 -10.19 4.82
N THR A 33 0.69 -9.56 5.83
CA THR A 33 1.24 -9.49 7.19
C THR A 33 1.35 -10.87 7.83
N LEU A 34 0.30 -11.69 7.70
CA LEU A 34 0.27 -13.06 8.20
C LEU A 34 1.34 -13.93 7.54
N ILE A 35 1.57 -13.77 6.23
CA ILE A 35 2.64 -14.46 5.51
C ILE A 35 4.00 -14.01 6.05
N ALA A 36 4.24 -12.70 6.19
CA ALA A 36 5.50 -12.18 6.70
C ALA A 36 5.81 -12.68 8.13
N PHE A 37 4.82 -12.64 9.03
CA PHE A 37 4.95 -13.16 10.38
C PHE A 37 5.11 -14.68 10.41
N GLY A 38 4.31 -15.41 9.63
CA GLY A 38 4.39 -16.87 9.54
C GLY A 38 5.76 -17.33 9.08
N LEU A 39 6.36 -16.64 8.10
CA LEU A 39 7.68 -16.97 7.57
C LEU A 39 8.79 -16.85 8.63
N VAL A 40 8.73 -15.82 9.49
CA VAL A 40 9.65 -15.66 10.63
C VAL A 40 9.37 -16.66 11.73
N TRP A 41 8.09 -16.87 12.06
CA TRP A 41 7.68 -17.72 13.18
C TRP A 41 8.04 -19.19 12.95
N LEU A 42 7.93 -19.65 11.71
CA LEU A 42 8.37 -20.98 11.27
C LEU A 42 9.90 -21.12 11.16
N LYS A 43 10.68 -20.05 11.41
CA LYS A 43 12.15 -20.00 11.24
C LYS A 43 12.63 -20.55 9.90
N LEU A 44 11.81 -20.42 8.84
CA LEU A 44 12.12 -20.90 7.49
C LEU A 44 13.32 -20.16 6.87
N VAL A 45 13.67 -19.01 7.43
CA VAL A 45 14.71 -18.12 6.93
C VAL A 45 15.55 -17.64 8.12
N THR A 46 16.87 -17.83 8.09
CA THR A 46 17.78 -17.48 9.19
C THR A 46 18.72 -16.33 8.82
N GLY A 47 18.99 -15.45 9.79
CA GLY A 47 19.99 -14.38 9.67
C GLY A 47 19.69 -13.38 8.55
N THR A 48 20.68 -13.16 7.68
CA THR A 48 20.65 -12.16 6.61
C THR A 48 19.56 -12.42 5.57
N GLN A 49 19.26 -13.68 5.26
CA GLN A 49 18.17 -14.00 4.32
C GLN A 49 16.80 -13.60 4.88
N ALA A 50 16.60 -13.67 6.19
CA ALA A 50 15.34 -13.25 6.81
C ALA A 50 15.13 -11.74 6.61
N LEU A 51 16.18 -10.95 6.85
CA LEU A 51 16.14 -9.50 6.63
C LEU A 51 15.83 -9.13 5.18
N ALA A 52 16.44 -9.83 4.21
CA ALA A 52 16.17 -9.59 2.79
C ALA A 52 14.71 -9.90 2.41
N VAL A 53 14.20 -11.06 2.84
CA VAL A 53 12.82 -11.47 2.53
C VAL A 53 11.79 -10.57 3.23
N LEU A 54 12.03 -10.21 4.49
CA LEU A 54 11.17 -9.29 5.21
C LEU A 54 11.19 -7.88 4.61
N GLY A 55 12.37 -7.40 4.19
CA GLY A 55 12.49 -6.12 3.50
C GLY A 55 11.68 -6.09 2.19
N ALA A 56 11.74 -7.17 1.41
CA ALA A 56 10.94 -7.30 0.20
C ALA A 56 9.43 -7.33 0.50
N LEU A 57 8.99 -8.11 1.49
CA LEU A 57 7.60 -8.15 1.94
C LEU A 57 7.12 -6.78 2.46
N ALA A 58 7.98 -6.05 3.19
CA ALA A 58 7.68 -4.72 3.69
C ALA A 58 7.49 -3.71 2.55
N LEU A 59 8.33 -3.77 1.49
CA LEU A 59 8.15 -2.94 0.30
C LEU A 59 6.81 -3.21 -0.38
N VAL A 60 6.46 -4.49 -0.58
CA VAL A 60 5.15 -4.86 -1.16
C VAL A 60 4.02 -4.37 -0.26
N GLN A 61 4.18 -4.45 1.06
CA GLN A 61 3.16 -3.99 2.01
C GLN A 61 2.93 -2.47 1.91
N VAL A 62 4.00 -1.68 1.76
CA VAL A 62 3.88 -0.23 1.54
C VAL A 62 3.09 0.05 0.25
N VAL A 63 3.38 -0.66 -0.84
CA VAL A 63 2.66 -0.49 -2.12
C VAL A 63 1.17 -0.84 -1.99
N VAL A 64 0.83 -1.95 -1.30
CA VAL A 64 -0.56 -2.35 -1.05
C VAL A 64 -1.29 -1.28 -0.24
N HIS A 65 -0.66 -0.76 0.83
CA HIS A 65 -1.26 0.29 1.64
C HIS A 65 -1.50 1.58 0.83
N LEU A 66 -0.51 2.02 0.05
CA LEU A 66 -0.67 3.18 -0.82
C LEU A 66 -1.75 2.96 -1.88
N ARG A 67 -1.91 1.75 -2.43
CA ARG A 67 -2.92 1.47 -3.46
C ARG A 67 -4.35 1.43 -2.92
N PHE A 68 -4.55 0.77 -1.77
CA PHE A 68 -5.87 0.47 -1.22
C PHE A 68 -6.37 1.49 -0.19
N PHE A 69 -5.49 1.98 0.69
CA PHE A 69 -5.89 2.96 1.72
C PHE A 69 -5.94 4.38 1.16
N LEU A 70 -5.03 4.73 0.26
CA LEU A 70 -5.01 6.05 -0.38
C LEU A 70 -5.97 6.14 -1.59
N HIS A 71 -6.82 5.12 -1.79
CA HIS A 71 -7.90 5.09 -2.76
C HIS A 71 -7.51 5.65 -4.13
N ILE A 72 -6.47 5.09 -4.76
CA ILE A 72 -6.13 5.45 -6.15
C ILE A 72 -7.26 4.94 -7.06
N ASP A 73 -8.25 5.76 -7.32
CA ASP A 73 -9.19 5.51 -8.38
C ASP A 73 -8.50 5.77 -9.71
N LEU A 74 -8.28 4.71 -10.51
CA LEU A 74 -7.89 4.85 -11.92
C LEU A 74 -9.06 5.36 -12.81
N GLY A 75 -10.05 6.01 -12.19
CA GLY A 75 -11.10 6.72 -12.88
C GLY A 75 -10.52 7.91 -13.63
N LYS A 76 -10.97 8.12 -14.88
CA LYS A 76 -10.51 9.18 -15.78
C LYS A 76 -10.66 10.61 -15.20
N SER A 77 -11.38 10.78 -14.09
CA SER A 77 -11.65 12.06 -13.42
C SER A 77 -10.64 12.47 -12.33
N HIS A 78 -9.77 11.57 -11.84
CA HIS A 78 -8.90 11.84 -10.67
C HIS A 78 -7.40 11.73 -10.99
N ARG A 79 -7.03 12.00 -12.24
CA ARG A 79 -5.64 11.87 -12.72
C ARG A 79 -4.67 12.83 -12.04
N ASP A 80 -5.15 14.02 -11.69
CA ASP A 80 -4.34 15.04 -11.03
C ASP A 80 -4.02 14.66 -9.58
N ASP A 81 -4.98 14.07 -8.86
CA ASP A 81 -4.77 13.55 -7.51
C ASP A 81 -3.80 12.36 -7.50
N LEU A 82 -3.91 11.47 -8.50
CA LEU A 82 -2.94 10.40 -8.70
C LEU A 82 -1.53 10.93 -8.96
N MET A 83 -1.37 12.01 -9.74
CA MET A 83 -0.06 12.64 -9.95
C MET A 83 0.50 13.25 -8.66
N LEU A 84 -0.34 13.92 -7.85
CA LEU A 84 0.08 14.43 -6.55
C LEU A 84 0.56 13.32 -5.62
N ILE A 85 -0.22 12.23 -5.51
CA ILE A 85 0.12 11.08 -4.68
C ILE A 85 1.43 10.43 -5.13
N LEU A 86 1.60 10.23 -6.45
CA LEU A 86 2.82 9.64 -7.00
C LEU A 86 4.03 10.54 -6.74
N PHE A 87 3.86 11.86 -6.90
CA PHE A 87 4.91 12.83 -6.63
C PHE A 87 5.31 12.84 -5.14
N THR A 88 4.34 12.87 -4.23
CA THR A 88 4.61 12.80 -2.78
C THR A 88 5.26 11.47 -2.40
N SER A 89 4.80 10.35 -2.96
CA SER A 89 5.40 9.03 -2.73
C SER A 89 6.85 8.95 -3.26
N LEU A 90 7.14 9.58 -4.39
CA LEU A 90 8.49 9.66 -4.94
C LEU A 90 9.42 10.44 -4.00
N ILE A 91 8.97 11.60 -3.51
CA ILE A 91 9.72 12.39 -2.53
C ILE A 91 9.96 11.58 -1.25
N LEU A 92 8.94 10.89 -0.74
CA LEU A 92 9.05 10.03 0.43
C LEU A 92 10.13 8.95 0.23
N LEU A 93 10.12 8.29 -0.93
CA LEU A 93 11.10 7.24 -1.27
C LEU A 93 12.51 7.82 -1.33
N LEU A 94 12.69 9.00 -1.94
CA LEU A 94 13.98 9.70 -1.99
C LEU A 94 14.48 10.07 -0.60
N ILE A 95 13.62 10.57 0.30
CA ILE A 95 13.98 10.92 1.67
C ILE A 95 14.40 9.66 2.44
N VAL A 96 13.63 8.57 2.37
CA VAL A 96 13.94 7.34 3.10
C VAL A 96 15.22 6.69 2.58
N ALA A 97 15.34 6.51 1.26
CA ALA A 97 16.53 5.93 0.64
C ALA A 97 17.77 6.80 0.88
N GLY A 98 17.63 8.12 0.76
CA GLY A 98 18.68 9.09 1.04
C GLY A 98 19.10 9.04 2.51
N THR A 99 18.16 8.95 3.44
CA THR A 99 18.45 8.85 4.88
C THR A 99 19.24 7.58 5.19
N ILE A 100 18.81 6.42 4.67
CA ILE A 100 19.52 5.15 4.86
C ILE A 100 20.93 5.23 4.26
N TRP A 101 21.07 5.79 3.06
CA TRP A 101 22.36 5.97 2.40
C TRP A 101 23.31 6.86 3.21
N ILE A 102 22.84 8.02 3.65
CA ILE A 102 23.64 8.99 4.40
C ILE A 102 24.08 8.39 5.73
N LEU A 103 23.19 7.71 6.45
CA LEU A 103 23.55 7.05 7.71
C LEU A 103 24.59 5.94 7.52
N TRP A 104 24.48 5.17 6.44
CA TRP A 104 25.45 4.14 6.11
C TRP A 104 26.84 4.73 5.76
N ASP A 105 26.88 5.76 4.91
CA ASP A 105 28.12 6.45 4.55
C ASP A 105 28.77 7.14 5.76
N GLN A 106 27.95 7.79 6.60
CA GLN A 106 28.42 8.41 7.85
C GLN A 106 29.02 7.37 8.80
N HIS A 107 28.33 6.23 9.00
CA HIS A 107 28.81 5.15 9.85
C HIS A 107 30.16 4.60 9.37
N ALA A 108 30.31 4.40 8.05
CA ALA A 108 31.56 3.94 7.45
C ALA A 108 32.71 4.95 7.55
N ARG A 109 32.42 6.25 7.75
CA ARG A 109 33.44 7.31 7.91
C ARG A 109 33.81 7.58 9.37
N MET A 110 32.92 7.27 10.31
CA MET A 110 33.14 7.49 11.75
C MET A 110 33.73 6.28 12.47
N MET A 111 33.78 5.13 11.80
CA MET A 111 34.55 3.94 12.18
C MET A 111 35.94 4.00 11.58
#